data_AF-A0A1Q3QJT4-F1
#
_entry.id   AF-A0A1Q3QJT4-F1
#
_cell.length_a   1.000
_cell.length_b   1.000
_cell.length_c   1.000
_cell.angle_alpha   90.00
_cell.angle_beta   90.00
_cell.angle_gamma   90.00
#
_symmetry.space_group_name_H-M   'P 1'
#
loop_
_entity.id
_entity.type
_entity.pdbx_description
1 polymer ?
#
loop_
_entity_poly.entity_id
_entity_poly.type
_entity_poly.pdbx_seq_one_letter_code
_entity_poly.pdbx_strand_id
1 'polypeptide(L)'
;MEEELERLEDNYEDARLASHNVTHNLNKMAEAVGLYKALWSPEEICITSASQMIAPLEKAIKELENDPEKYKAYNPSNGWGNYDIFVSFCKSVLHTCREHPDAVIEAAG
;
A
#
# COMPACT_ATOMS: atom_id res chain seq x y z
N MET A 1 -10.89 10.25 27.72
CA MET A 1 -11.38 9.09 26.94
C MET A 1 -11.77 9.55 25.54
N GLU A 2 -12.58 10.61 25.40
CA GLU A 2 -12.86 11.24 24.10
C GLU A 2 -11.63 11.92 23.48
N GLU A 3 -10.83 12.66 24.25
CA GLU A 3 -9.61 13.32 23.72
C GLU A 3 -8.51 12.33 23.25
N GLU A 4 -8.46 11.11 23.78
CA GLU A 4 -7.50 10.10 23.32
C GLU A 4 -7.99 9.41 22.03
N LEU A 5 -9.30 9.23 21.89
CA LEU A 5 -9.92 8.72 20.66
C LEU A 5 -9.80 9.73 19.52
N GLU A 6 -10.05 11.01 19.79
CA GLU A 6 -9.90 12.10 18.82
C GLU A 6 -8.44 12.26 18.37
N ARG A 7 -7.46 12.13 19.29
CA ARG A 7 -6.03 12.10 18.94
C ARG A 7 -5.61 10.83 18.20
N LEU A 8 -6.29 9.70 18.42
CA LEU A 8 -6.05 8.47 17.68
C LEU A 8 -6.60 8.56 16.26
N GLU A 9 -7.79 9.14 16.11
CA GLU A 9 -8.40 9.43 14.81
C GLU A 9 -7.57 10.44 14.02
N ASP A 10 -7.09 11.53 14.63
CA ASP A 10 -6.21 12.50 13.97
C ASP A 10 -4.87 11.89 13.55
N ASN A 11 -4.24 11.10 14.42
CA ASN A 11 -3.01 10.39 14.05
C ASN A 11 -3.25 9.35 12.96
N TYR A 12 -4.45 8.75 12.91
CA TYR A 12 -4.83 7.79 11.89
C TYR A 12 -5.14 8.47 10.55
N GLU A 13 -5.85 9.59 10.56
CA GLU A 13 -6.09 10.45 9.39
C GLU A 13 -4.76 11.00 8.84
N ASP A 14 -3.86 11.49 9.68
CA ASP A 14 -2.53 11.94 9.26
C ASP A 14 -1.68 10.79 8.72
N ALA A 15 -1.72 9.61 9.34
CA ALA A 15 -1.05 8.41 8.81
C ALA A 15 -1.68 7.94 7.49
N ARG A 16 -2.99 8.07 7.34
CA ARG A 16 -3.74 7.73 6.13
C ARG A 16 -3.45 8.73 5.00
N LEU A 17 -3.42 10.02 5.27
CA LEU A 17 -3.05 11.07 4.32
C LEU A 17 -1.56 11.01 3.95
N ALA A 18 -0.68 10.77 4.93
CA ALA A 18 0.74 10.55 4.68
C ALA A 18 0.96 9.29 3.85
N SER A 19 0.26 8.18 4.16
CA SER A 19 0.33 6.97 3.34
C SER A 19 -0.25 7.22 1.94
N HIS A 20 -1.37 7.93 1.79
CA HIS A 20 -1.95 8.27 0.49
C HIS A 20 -1.04 9.15 -0.38
N ASN A 21 -0.40 10.16 0.20
CA ASN A 21 0.54 11.03 -0.51
C ASN A 21 1.86 10.31 -0.85
N VAL A 22 2.33 9.45 0.05
CA VAL A 22 3.53 8.64 -0.16
C VAL A 22 3.28 7.57 -1.22
N THR A 23 2.13 6.91 -1.19
CA THR A 23 1.78 5.88 -2.16
C THR A 23 1.67 6.50 -3.56
N HIS A 24 1.08 7.70 -3.71
CA HIS A 24 1.03 8.39 -5.01
C HIS A 24 2.42 8.68 -5.61
N ASN A 25 3.39 9.06 -4.78
CA ASN A 25 4.78 9.24 -5.24
C ASN A 25 5.46 7.90 -5.62
N LEU A 26 4.96 6.81 -5.07
CA LEU A 26 5.45 5.45 -5.30
C LEU A 26 4.68 4.72 -6.41
N ASN A 27 3.76 5.39 -7.12
CA ASN A 27 2.99 4.82 -8.24
C ASN A 27 3.88 4.13 -9.28
N LYS A 28 5.04 4.71 -9.62
CA LYS A 28 5.98 4.11 -10.57
C LYS A 28 6.57 2.80 -10.08
N MET A 29 6.86 2.71 -8.78
CA MET A 29 7.34 1.47 -8.15
C MET A 29 6.22 0.44 -8.10
N ALA A 30 5.01 0.85 -7.71
CA ALA A 30 3.82 0.00 -7.70
C ALA A 30 3.49 -0.54 -9.10
N GLU A 31 3.61 0.28 -10.14
CA GLU A 31 3.43 -0.13 -11.53
C GLU A 31 4.50 -1.14 -11.95
N ALA A 32 5.77 -0.90 -11.60
CA ALA A 32 6.88 -1.78 -11.94
C ALA A 32 6.77 -3.19 -11.32
N VAL A 33 6.03 -3.35 -10.21
CA VAL A 33 5.75 -4.65 -9.57
C VAL A 33 4.33 -5.16 -9.83
N GLY A 34 3.55 -4.45 -10.64
CA GLY A 34 2.18 -4.85 -11.00
C GLY A 34 1.13 -4.65 -9.91
N LEU A 35 1.41 -3.84 -8.88
CA LEU A 35 0.46 -3.52 -7.80
C LEU A 35 -0.36 -2.26 -8.04
N TYR A 36 0.02 -1.41 -8.98
CA TYR A 36 -0.65 -0.11 -9.16
C TYR A 36 -2.18 -0.24 -9.26
N LYS A 37 -2.67 -1.12 -10.15
CA LYS A 37 -4.11 -1.34 -10.27
C LYS A 37 -4.74 -1.93 -9.02
N ALA A 38 -4.06 -2.86 -8.34
CA ALA A 38 -4.59 -3.47 -7.12
C ALA A 38 -4.74 -2.46 -5.97
N LEU A 39 -3.86 -1.46 -5.90
CA LEU A 39 -3.86 -0.46 -4.84
C LEU A 39 -4.74 0.76 -5.16
N TRP A 40 -4.83 1.20 -6.42
CA TRP A 40 -5.55 2.42 -6.82
C TRP A 40 -6.86 2.20 -7.56
N SER A 41 -7.03 1.05 -8.21
CA SER A 41 -8.24 0.75 -9.00
C SER A 41 -8.57 -0.74 -8.93
N PRO A 42 -8.70 -1.32 -7.72
CA PRO A 42 -8.98 -2.75 -7.53
C PRO A 42 -10.22 -3.21 -8.29
N GLU A 43 -11.21 -2.34 -8.46
CA GLU A 43 -12.43 -2.58 -9.23
C GLU A 43 -12.16 -2.86 -10.72
N GLU A 44 -11.14 -2.24 -11.33
CA GLU A 44 -10.78 -2.49 -12.73
C GLU A 44 -10.28 -3.92 -12.96
N ILE A 45 -9.75 -4.54 -11.90
CA ILE A 45 -9.22 -5.90 -11.93
C ILE A 45 -10.08 -6.88 -11.12
N CYS A 46 -11.32 -6.48 -10.80
CA CYS A 46 -12.31 -7.28 -10.10
C CYS A 46 -11.85 -7.81 -8.72
N ILE A 47 -11.00 -7.05 -8.03
CA ILE A 47 -10.71 -7.27 -6.61
C ILE A 47 -11.78 -6.53 -5.82
N THR A 48 -12.58 -7.30 -5.08
CA THR A 48 -13.66 -6.76 -4.22
C THR A 48 -13.48 -7.14 -2.76
N SER A 49 -12.53 -8.02 -2.45
CA SER A 49 -12.26 -8.51 -1.09
C SER A 49 -10.77 -8.54 -0.80
N ALA A 50 -10.44 -8.44 0.48
CA ALA A 50 -9.07 -8.43 0.95
C ALA A 50 -8.34 -9.75 0.65
N SER A 51 -9.04 -10.88 0.67
CA SER A 51 -8.48 -12.18 0.29
C SER A 51 -7.90 -12.20 -1.13
N GLN A 52 -8.53 -11.48 -2.07
CA GLN A 52 -8.07 -11.38 -3.46
C GLN A 52 -6.82 -10.50 -3.61
N MET A 53 -6.55 -9.61 -2.65
CA MET A 53 -5.33 -8.79 -2.61
C MET A 53 -4.08 -9.56 -2.16
N ILE A 54 -4.26 -10.66 -1.41
CA ILE A 54 -3.16 -11.42 -0.81
C ILE A 54 -2.16 -11.90 -1.88
N ALA A 55 -2.65 -12.60 -2.91
CA ALA A 55 -1.77 -13.17 -3.93
C ALA A 55 -1.01 -12.11 -4.75
N PRO A 56 -1.62 -11.01 -5.22
CA PRO A 56 -0.90 -9.88 -5.82
C PRO A 56 0.17 -9.29 -4.89
N LEU A 57 -0.16 -9.07 -3.61
CA LEU A 57 0.76 -8.49 -2.63
C LEU A 57 1.96 -9.41 -2.36
N GLU A 58 1.73 -10.70 -2.15
CA GLU A 58 2.80 -11.69 -1.94
C GLU A 58 3.75 -11.74 -3.14
N LYS A 59 3.20 -11.77 -4.37
CA LYS A 59 4.00 -11.75 -5.58
C LYS A 59 4.87 -10.50 -5.66
N ALA A 60 4.27 -9.33 -5.43
CA ALA A 60 4.97 -8.07 -5.54
C ALA A 60 6.03 -7.86 -4.46
N ILE A 61 5.73 -8.23 -3.20
CA ILE A 61 6.72 -8.19 -2.10
C ILE A 61 7.91 -9.09 -2.44
N LYS A 62 7.65 -10.30 -2.94
CA LYS A 62 8.72 -11.21 -3.37
C LYS A 62 9.56 -10.62 -4.50
N GLU A 63 8.95 -9.95 -5.47
CA GLU A 63 9.72 -9.29 -6.54
C GLU A 63 10.56 -8.12 -6.00
N LEU A 64 9.99 -7.27 -5.13
CA LEU A 64 10.71 -6.18 -4.48
C LEU A 64 11.95 -6.71 -3.75
N GLU A 65 11.79 -7.78 -2.96
CA GLU A 65 12.86 -8.38 -2.18
C GLU A 65 13.91 -9.11 -3.02
N ASN A 66 13.54 -9.63 -4.19
CA ASN A 66 14.49 -10.30 -5.09
C ASN A 66 15.45 -9.34 -5.79
N ASP A 67 15.02 -8.10 -6.06
CA ASP A 67 15.84 -7.11 -6.79
C ASP A 67 15.70 -5.69 -6.20
N PRO A 68 16.16 -5.47 -4.96
CA PRO A 68 15.98 -4.18 -4.27
C PRO A 68 16.67 -3.02 -4.99
N GLU A 69 17.79 -3.25 -5.67
CA GLU A 69 18.53 -2.18 -6.37
C GLU A 69 17.75 -1.65 -7.58
N LYS A 70 17.15 -2.56 -8.38
CA LYS A 70 16.24 -2.19 -9.47
C LYS A 70 15.09 -1.33 -8.95
N TYR A 71 14.47 -1.70 -7.84
CA TYR A 71 13.29 -0.98 -7.34
C TYR A 71 13.63 0.33 -6.64
N LYS A 72 14.79 0.42 -5.97
CA LYS A 72 15.30 1.68 -5.40
C LYS A 72 15.54 2.75 -6.46
N ALA A 73 15.76 2.39 -7.72
CA ALA A 73 15.84 3.35 -8.82
C ALA A 73 14.52 4.11 -9.07
N TYR A 74 13.39 3.60 -8.59
CA TYR A 74 12.09 4.28 -8.64
C TYR A 74 11.82 5.19 -7.44
N ASN A 75 12.77 5.34 -6.51
CA ASN A 75 12.62 6.28 -5.39
C ASN A 75 12.38 7.70 -5.92
N PRO A 76 11.36 8.41 -5.40
CA PRO A 76 11.05 9.76 -5.87
C PRO A 76 12.15 10.73 -5.43
N SER A 77 12.55 11.63 -6.34
CA SER A 77 13.61 12.62 -6.09
C SER A 77 13.20 13.75 -5.14
N ASN A 78 11.89 13.91 -4.89
CA ASN A 78 11.36 14.90 -3.97
C ASN A 78 11.56 14.52 -2.49
N GLY A 79 12.00 13.28 -2.20
CA GLY A 79 12.25 12.79 -0.84
C GLY A 79 11.03 12.29 -0.07
N TRP A 80 9.85 12.27 -0.69
CA TRP A 80 8.61 11.83 -0.06
C TRP A 80 8.26 10.39 -0.46
N GLY A 81 8.66 9.44 0.39
CA GLY A 81 8.54 8.00 0.13
C GLY A 81 9.83 7.39 -0.42
N ASN A 82 10.02 6.10 -0.19
CA ASN A 82 11.13 5.31 -0.75
C ASN A 82 10.77 3.83 -0.77
N TYR A 83 11.66 3.02 -1.34
CA TYR A 83 11.57 1.56 -1.41
C TYR A 83 11.23 0.91 -0.07
N ASP A 84 11.94 1.25 1.00
CA ASP A 84 11.74 0.61 2.31
C ASP A 84 10.36 0.94 2.89
N ILE A 85 9.88 2.18 2.69
CA ILE A 85 8.53 2.60 3.05
C ILE A 85 7.49 1.84 2.21
N PHE A 86 7.71 1.69 0.89
CA PHE A 86 6.79 0.97 0.01
C PHE A 86 6.66 -0.51 0.39
N VAL A 87 7.79 -1.18 0.64
CA VAL A 87 7.82 -2.59 1.07
C VAL A 87 7.11 -2.76 2.41
N SER A 88 7.36 -1.86 3.36
CA SER A 88 6.72 -1.88 4.68
C SER A 88 5.21 -1.68 4.58
N PHE A 89 4.77 -0.75 3.72
CA PHE A 89 3.37 -0.54 3.39
C PHE A 89 2.74 -1.81 2.81
N CYS A 90 3.34 -2.42 1.78
CA CYS A 90 2.82 -3.64 1.15
C CYS A 90 2.69 -4.80 2.17
N LYS A 91 3.68 -4.96 3.07
CA LYS A 91 3.63 -5.97 4.13
C LYS A 91 2.51 -5.70 5.15
N SER A 92 2.29 -4.43 5.49
CA SER A 92 1.20 -4.02 6.39
C SER A 92 -0.17 -4.33 5.76
N VAL A 93 -0.38 -3.95 4.49
CA VAL A 93 -1.62 -4.26 3.76
C VAL A 93 -1.82 -5.78 3.69
N LEU A 94 -0.78 -6.55 3.36
CA LEU A 94 -0.86 -8.01 3.32
C LEU A 94 -1.27 -8.61 4.67
N HIS A 95 -0.72 -8.09 5.77
CA HIS A 95 -1.09 -8.52 7.11
C HIS A 95 -2.56 -8.23 7.39
N THR A 96 -3.04 -7.01 7.14
CA THR A 96 -4.45 -6.64 7.29
C THR A 96 -5.37 -7.50 6.44
N CYS A 97 -4.99 -7.80 5.20
CA CYS A 97 -5.77 -8.68 4.32
C CYS A 97 -5.87 -10.11 4.84
N ARG A 98 -4.85 -10.61 5.55
CA ARG A 98 -4.86 -11.94 6.17
C ARG A 98 -5.69 -11.98 7.46
N GLU A 99 -5.68 -10.91 8.25
CA GLU A 99 -6.49 -10.79 9.46
C GLU A 99 -7.98 -10.63 9.13
N HIS A 100 -8.29 -9.93 8.02
CA HIS A 100 -9.66 -9.64 7.59
C HIS A 100 -9.90 -10.04 6.12
N PRO A 101 -9.85 -11.32 5.77
CA PRO A 101 -9.93 -11.78 4.38
C PRO A 101 -11.27 -11.44 3.69
N ASP A 102 -12.34 -11.31 4.47
CA ASP A 102 -13.69 -10.99 3.98
C ASP A 102 -13.97 -9.48 3.94
N ALA A 103 -13.01 -8.63 4.35
CA ALA A 103 -13.18 -7.18 4.26
C ALA A 103 -13.34 -6.75 2.80
N VAL A 104 -14.31 -5.88 2.55
CA VAL A 104 -14.52 -5.28 1.23
C VAL A 104 -13.40 -4.28 0.98
N ILE A 105 -12.77 -4.38 -0.19
CA ILE A 105 -11.74 -3.44 -0.63
C ILE A 105 -12.42 -2.43 -1.55
N GLU A 106 -12.34 -1.16 -1.18
CA GLU A 106 -12.75 -0.03 -2.00
C GLU A 106 -11.53 0.84 -2.27
N ALA A 107 -11.43 1.39 -3.48
CA ALA A 107 -10.39 2.35 -3.80
C ALA A 107 -10.54 3.60 -2.91
N ALA A 108 -9.42 4.08 -2.35
CA ALA A 108 -9.38 5.43 -1.80
C ALA A 108 -9.32 6.39 -2.99
N GLY A 109 -10.47 6.93 -3.38
CA GLY A 109 -10.60 7.98 -4.39
C GLY A 109 -10.20 9.35 -3.89
#